data_AF-A0A3M1GTZ7-F1
#
_entry.id   AF-A0A3M1GTZ7-F1
#
_cell.length_a   1.000
_cell.length_b   1.000
_cell.length_c   1.000
_cell.angle_alpha   90.00
_cell.angle_beta   90.00
_cell.angle_gamma   90.00
#
_symmetry.space_group_name_H-M   'P 1'
#
loop_
_entity.id
_entity.type
_entity.pdbx_description
1 polymer ?
#
loop_
_entity_poly.entity_id
_entity_poly.type
_entity_poly.pdbx_seq_one_letter_code
_entity_poly.pdbx_strand_id
1 'polypeptide(L)'
;MSRARRSRGARVSLFAFQDVIAGTTGVLIVVTLVLLLQAMHAAAPEPQPATRPTAAESASALREEIARLQAQLARLAATPALGPRQLERERAALREREQEIERARAQLVQSTAQRERLERALRRQQAHEQRRRAERDRVRQAIEQESARPRITLLGGERRGKRPLLVECSAARIVVAQVGVDRTARELARFEGADAESRFVAWSARQDPAAVQFVLLVRPDAVRRFQRLAAALLPRFDLGWDAWPRSRALSGRPQSGGQKR
;
A
#
# COMPACT_ATOMS: atom_id res chain seq x y z
N MET A 1 -58.31 5.56 47.71
CA MET A 1 -56.85 5.89 47.67
C MET A 1 -56.34 5.74 46.25
N SER A 2 -56.09 6.88 45.58
CA SER A 2 -55.62 6.96 44.20
C SER A 2 -54.10 7.17 44.15
N ARG A 3 -53.35 6.25 43.53
CA ARG A 3 -51.92 6.47 43.20
C ARG A 3 -51.75 6.58 41.69
N ALA A 4 -51.44 7.80 41.27
CA ALA A 4 -51.10 8.16 39.90
C ALA A 4 -49.80 7.49 39.43
N ARG A 5 -49.85 6.86 38.24
CA ARG A 5 -48.70 6.34 37.52
C ARG A 5 -47.97 7.49 36.81
N ARG A 6 -46.74 7.79 37.23
CA ARG A 6 -45.83 8.72 36.55
C ARG A 6 -45.40 8.18 35.19
N SER A 7 -45.50 9.02 34.17
CA SER A 7 -45.02 8.84 32.81
C SER A 7 -43.49 8.64 32.76
N ARG A 8 -43.05 7.57 32.10
CA ARG A 8 -41.64 7.34 31.72
C ARG A 8 -41.27 8.29 30.58
N GLY A 9 -40.49 9.31 30.87
CA GLY A 9 -39.76 10.07 29.85
C GLY A 9 -38.68 9.18 29.23
N ALA A 10 -38.79 8.90 27.94
CA ALA A 10 -37.75 8.23 27.17
C ALA A 10 -36.51 9.13 27.14
N ARG A 11 -35.45 8.71 27.83
CA ARG A 11 -34.15 9.39 27.77
C ARG A 11 -33.53 9.08 26.41
N VAL A 12 -33.63 10.02 25.48
CA VAL A 12 -32.92 9.97 24.20
C VAL A 12 -31.42 9.96 24.52
N SER A 13 -30.72 8.90 24.10
CA SER A 13 -29.29 8.74 24.36
C SER A 13 -28.48 9.71 23.51
N LEU A 14 -27.83 10.69 24.15
CA LEU A 14 -26.91 11.65 23.51
C LEU A 14 -25.74 10.96 22.77
N PHE A 15 -25.39 9.73 23.14
CA PHE A 15 -24.35 8.95 22.48
C PHE A 15 -24.75 8.52 21.06
N ALA A 16 -26.00 8.14 20.82
CA ALA A 16 -26.47 7.79 19.48
C ALA A 16 -26.52 9.02 18.56
N PHE A 17 -26.78 10.20 19.12
CA PHE A 17 -26.79 11.46 18.37
C PHE A 17 -25.37 11.87 17.94
N GLN A 18 -24.39 11.68 18.82
CA GLN A 18 -22.98 11.92 18.50
C GLN A 18 -22.45 10.98 17.41
N ASP A 19 -22.85 9.70 17.43
CA ASP A 19 -22.44 8.72 16.43
C ASP A 19 -23.01 9.04 15.04
N VAL A 20 -24.27 9.49 14.98
CA VAL A 20 -24.90 9.95 13.74
C VAL A 20 -24.24 11.21 13.20
N ILE A 21 -23.89 12.17 14.07
CA ILE A 21 -23.17 13.39 13.68
C ILE A 21 -21.77 13.06 13.19
N ALA A 22 -21.03 12.20 13.88
CA ALA A 22 -19.69 11.78 13.47
C ALA A 22 -19.71 11.05 12.12
N GLY A 23 -20.68 10.15 11.92
CA GLY A 23 -20.87 9.44 10.66
C GLY A 23 -21.20 10.38 9.50
N THR A 24 -22.17 11.28 9.69
CA THR A 24 -22.57 12.25 8.66
C THR A 24 -21.46 13.25 8.33
N THR A 25 -20.72 13.73 9.34
CA THR A 25 -19.57 14.63 9.12
C THR A 25 -18.46 13.92 8.34
N GLY A 26 -18.18 12.65 8.65
CA GLY A 26 -17.21 11.84 7.91
C GLY A 26 -17.60 11.67 6.44
N VAL A 27 -18.87 11.37 6.14
CA VAL A 27 -19.36 11.25 4.76
C VAL A 27 -19.26 12.60 4.02
N LEU A 28 -19.63 13.70 4.67
CA LEU A 28 -19.52 15.04 4.07
C LEU A 28 -18.07 15.40 3.73
N ILE A 29 -17.10 15.06 4.60
CA ILE A 29 -15.68 15.29 4.32
C ILE A 29 -15.24 14.50 3.08
N VAL A 30 -15.61 13.22 2.98
CA VAL A 30 -15.27 12.38 1.82
C VAL A 30 -15.89 12.93 0.54
N VAL A 31 -17.17 13.30 0.56
CA VAL A 31 -17.84 13.91 -0.60
C VAL A 31 -17.16 15.21 -1.01
N THR A 32 -16.81 16.06 -0.04
CA THR A 32 -16.13 17.34 -0.31
C THR A 32 -14.75 17.11 -0.93
N LEU A 33 -13.98 16.13 -0.44
CA LEU A 33 -12.68 15.76 -1.01
C LEU A 33 -12.81 15.23 -2.44
N VAL A 34 -13.83 14.40 -2.73
CA VAL A 34 -14.09 13.88 -4.09
C VAL A 34 -14.46 15.01 -5.05
N LEU A 35 -15.31 15.95 -4.63
CA LEU A 35 -15.68 17.12 -5.43
C LEU A 35 -14.48 18.04 -5.69
N LEU A 36 -13.62 18.24 -4.69
CA LEU A 36 -12.36 18.98 -4.85
C LEU A 36 -11.42 18.29 -5.86
N LEU A 37 -11.31 16.96 -5.79
CA LEU A 37 -10.49 16.19 -6.72
C LEU A 37 -11.01 16.29 -8.17
N GLN A 38 -12.33 16.25 -8.34
CA GLN A 38 -12.99 16.41 -9.63
C GLN A 38 -12.84 17.82 -10.18
N ALA A 39 -12.97 18.86 -9.34
CA ALA A 39 -12.73 20.25 -9.73
C ALA A 39 -11.28 20.48 -10.17
N MET A 40 -10.31 19.86 -9.50
CA MET A 40 -8.91 19.90 -9.92
C MET A 40 -8.65 19.16 -11.23
N HIS A 41 -9.36 18.06 -11.50
CA HIS A 41 -9.27 17.35 -12.78
C HIS A 41 -9.92 18.13 -13.93
N ALA A 42 -11.04 18.80 -13.68
CA ALA A 42 -11.73 19.61 -14.69
C ALA A 42 -10.98 20.90 -15.07
N ALA A 43 -10.06 21.37 -14.21
CA ALA A 43 -9.23 22.55 -14.46
C ALA A 43 -7.93 22.24 -15.23
N ALA A 44 -7.66 20.98 -15.58
CA ALA A 44 -6.57 20.63 -16.47
C ALA A 44 -7.05 20.80 -17.92
N PRO A 45 -6.57 21.82 -18.68
CA PRO A 45 -6.82 21.85 -20.11
C PRO A 45 -6.22 20.58 -20.72
N GLU A 46 -7.07 19.74 -21.29
CA GLU A 46 -6.64 18.68 -22.20
C GLU A 46 -5.72 19.32 -23.25
N PRO A 47 -4.45 18.90 -23.38
CA PRO A 47 -3.63 19.34 -24.48
C PRO A 47 -4.22 18.70 -25.74
N GLN A 48 -5.08 19.44 -26.43
CA GLN A 48 -5.38 19.17 -27.83
C GLN A 48 -4.03 18.96 -28.54
N PRO A 49 -3.84 17.86 -29.28
CA PRO A 49 -2.66 17.69 -30.10
C PRO A 49 -2.79 18.69 -31.25
N ALA A 50 -2.42 19.94 -30.99
CA ALA A 50 -1.94 20.80 -32.04
C ALA A 50 -0.79 20.04 -32.67
N THR A 51 -1.00 19.55 -33.88
CA THR A 51 0.00 18.96 -34.76
C THR A 51 1.07 20.03 -34.99
N ARG A 52 1.93 20.23 -34.00
CA ARG A 52 3.06 21.14 -34.11
C ARG A 52 4.04 20.45 -35.03
N PRO A 53 4.42 21.07 -36.15
CA PRO A 53 5.37 20.48 -37.07
C PRO A 53 6.61 20.07 -36.29
N THR A 54 7.06 18.85 -36.52
CA THR A 54 8.24 18.31 -35.87
C THR A 54 9.45 19.19 -36.19
N ALA A 55 10.47 19.20 -35.32
CA ALA A 55 11.67 20.00 -35.56
C ALA A 55 12.33 19.71 -36.93
N ALA A 56 12.14 18.49 -37.46
CA ALA A 56 12.56 18.11 -38.80
C ALA A 56 11.75 18.79 -39.92
N GLU A 57 10.42 18.88 -39.76
CA GLU A 57 9.53 19.59 -40.70
C GLU A 57 9.80 21.10 -40.68
N SER A 58 10.03 21.70 -39.50
CA SER A 58 10.41 23.10 -39.40
C SER A 58 11.79 23.38 -40.01
N ALA A 59 12.75 22.46 -39.86
CA ALA A 59 14.07 22.59 -40.48
C ALA A 59 14.02 22.44 -42.01
N SER A 60 13.13 21.59 -42.54
CA SER A 60 12.87 21.44 -43.98
C SER A 60 12.27 22.72 -44.56
N ALA A 61 11.22 23.25 -43.93
CA ALA A 61 10.56 24.49 -44.33
C ALA A 61 11.54 25.67 -44.34
N LEU A 62 12.38 25.80 -43.30
CA LEU A 62 13.42 26.84 -43.24
C LEU A 62 14.47 26.71 -44.36
N ARG A 63 14.85 25.48 -44.75
CA ARG A 63 15.80 25.27 -45.86
C ARG A 63 15.19 25.64 -47.20
N GLU A 64 13.92 25.30 -47.43
CA GLU A 64 13.20 25.69 -48.64
C GLU A 64 13.02 27.22 -48.71
N GLU A 65 12.71 27.86 -47.59
CA GLU A 65 12.60 29.32 -47.48
C GLU A 65 13.93 30.02 -47.82
N ILE A 66 15.05 29.51 -47.28
CA ILE A 66 16.40 30.01 -47.59
C ILE A 66 16.71 29.86 -49.08
N ALA A 67 16.43 28.69 -49.68
CA ALA A 67 16.66 28.46 -51.10
C ALA A 67 15.81 29.40 -51.98
N ARG A 68 14.57 29.67 -51.55
CA ARG A 68 13.66 30.60 -52.24
C ARG A 68 14.15 32.04 -52.18
N LEU A 69 14.63 32.48 -51.02
CA LEU A 69 15.21 33.82 -50.83
C LEU A 69 16.50 33.98 -51.64
N GLN A 70 17.35 32.95 -51.70
CA GLN A 70 18.55 32.95 -52.53
C GLN A 70 18.22 33.03 -54.03
N ALA A 71 17.18 32.33 -54.49
CA ALA A 71 16.72 32.41 -55.88
C ALA A 71 16.12 33.78 -56.23
N GLN A 72 15.40 34.42 -55.30
CA GLN A 72 14.92 35.80 -55.46
C GLN A 72 16.08 36.80 -55.54
N LEU A 73 17.10 36.63 -54.70
CA LEU A 73 18.33 37.41 -54.72
C LEU A 73 19.04 37.33 -56.07
N ALA A 74 19.17 36.12 -56.63
CA ALA A 74 19.79 35.90 -57.93
C ALA A 74 18.98 36.56 -59.08
N ARG A 75 17.65 36.56 -58.99
CA ARG A 75 16.77 37.23 -59.98
C ARG A 75 16.85 38.76 -59.89
N LEU A 76 16.87 39.32 -58.68
CA LEU A 76 17.01 40.76 -58.48
C LEU A 76 18.39 41.27 -58.96
N ALA A 77 19.44 40.47 -58.77
CA ALA A 77 20.78 40.76 -59.30
C ALA A 77 20.86 40.74 -60.85
N ALA A 78 19.94 40.04 -61.53
CA ALA A 78 19.90 39.91 -62.99
C ALA A 78 19.03 40.97 -63.69
N THR A 79 18.35 41.86 -62.95
CA THR A 79 17.46 42.88 -63.52
C THR A 79 18.19 44.24 -63.61
N PRO A 80 18.41 44.83 -64.80
CA PRO A 80 19.11 46.11 -64.90
C PRO A 80 18.21 47.27 -64.44
N ALA A 81 18.82 48.13 -63.60
CA ALA A 81 18.33 49.42 -63.09
C ALA A 81 17.30 49.41 -61.94
N LEU A 82 17.58 48.64 -60.87
CA LEU A 82 17.27 49.15 -59.53
C LEU A 82 18.19 50.35 -59.28
N GLY A 83 17.64 51.54 -59.06
CA GLY A 83 18.45 52.70 -58.67
C GLY A 83 19.27 52.38 -57.42
N PRO A 84 20.48 52.95 -57.24
CA PRO A 84 21.41 52.58 -56.15
C PRO A 84 20.75 52.58 -54.75
N ARG A 85 19.79 53.49 -54.51
CA ARG A 85 19.00 53.56 -53.27
C ARG A 85 18.08 52.35 -53.04
N GLN A 86 17.53 51.76 -54.10
CA GLN A 86 16.61 50.63 -54.01
C GLN A 86 17.39 49.33 -53.74
N LEU A 87 18.57 49.21 -54.34
CA LEU A 87 19.52 48.12 -54.11
C LEU A 87 20.09 48.14 -52.67
N GLU A 88 20.37 49.34 -52.12
CA GLU A 88 20.74 49.50 -50.71
C GLU A 88 19.62 49.11 -49.75
N ARG A 89 18.35 49.47 -50.05
CA ARG A 89 17.19 49.07 -49.24
C ARG A 89 16.99 47.57 -49.23
N GLU A 90 17.10 46.90 -50.37
CA GLU A 90 16.99 45.44 -50.43
C GLU A 90 18.13 44.74 -49.68
N ARG A 91 19.37 45.24 -49.79
CA ARG A 91 20.51 44.72 -49.01
C ARG A 91 20.31 44.89 -47.52
N ALA A 92 19.76 46.02 -47.07
CA ALA A 92 19.46 46.25 -45.66
C ALA A 92 18.37 45.28 -45.16
N ALA A 93 17.28 45.12 -45.93
CA ALA A 93 16.20 44.19 -45.59
C ALA A 93 16.66 42.72 -45.54
N LEU A 94 17.57 42.33 -46.44
CA LEU A 94 18.15 40.98 -46.42
C LEU A 94 19.04 40.74 -45.21
N ARG A 95 19.89 41.72 -44.84
CA ARG A 95 20.70 41.62 -43.62
C ARG A 95 19.86 41.51 -42.36
N GLU A 96 18.74 42.23 -42.31
CA GLU A 96 17.79 42.14 -41.20
C GLU A 96 17.18 40.73 -41.11
N ARG A 97 16.71 40.19 -42.24
CA ARG A 97 16.21 38.81 -42.32
C ARG A 97 17.26 37.76 -41.96
N GLU A 98 18.50 37.93 -42.40
CA GLU A 98 19.61 37.04 -42.02
C GLU A 98 19.83 37.05 -40.50
N GLN A 99 19.78 38.23 -39.87
CA GLN A 99 19.88 38.35 -38.41
C GLN A 99 18.69 37.70 -37.70
N GLU A 100 17.47 37.83 -38.22
CA GLU A 100 16.29 37.14 -37.68
C GLU A 100 16.42 35.62 -37.77
N ILE A 101 16.89 35.10 -38.90
CA ILE A 101 17.12 33.66 -39.10
C ILE A 101 18.18 33.14 -38.12
N GLU A 102 19.28 33.86 -37.92
CA GLU A 102 20.32 33.47 -36.96
C GLU A 102 19.81 33.50 -35.52
N ARG A 103 19.00 34.49 -35.14
CA ARG A 103 18.34 34.53 -33.82
C ARG A 103 17.39 33.35 -33.64
N ALA A 104 16.58 33.04 -34.64
CA ALA A 104 15.66 31.91 -34.62
C ALA A 104 16.40 30.56 -34.51
N ARG A 105 17.53 30.41 -35.23
CA ARG A 105 18.41 29.23 -35.11
C ARG A 105 19.00 29.09 -33.73
N ALA A 106 19.52 30.18 -33.15
CA ALA A 106 20.06 30.17 -31.80
C ALA A 106 18.99 29.76 -30.77
N GLN A 107 17.76 30.30 -30.89
CA GLN A 107 16.63 29.91 -30.04
C GLN A 107 16.25 28.43 -30.22
N LEU A 108 16.24 27.93 -31.46
CA LEU A 108 15.94 26.52 -31.73
C LEU A 108 16.97 25.61 -31.05
N VAL A 109 18.26 25.91 -31.19
CA VAL A 109 19.36 25.15 -30.54
C VAL A 109 19.23 25.18 -29.01
N GLN A 110 18.88 26.33 -28.42
CA GLN A 110 18.64 26.40 -26.98
C GLN A 110 17.43 25.57 -26.55
N SER A 111 16.34 25.63 -27.31
CA SER A 111 15.11 24.88 -27.01
C SER A 111 15.31 23.36 -27.12
N THR A 112 16.07 22.88 -28.10
CA THR A 112 16.39 21.46 -28.25
C THR A 112 17.29 20.98 -27.12
N ALA A 113 18.33 21.75 -26.77
CA ALA A 113 19.18 21.44 -25.63
C ALA A 113 18.40 21.41 -24.31
N GLN A 114 17.45 22.33 -24.11
CA GLN A 114 16.58 22.33 -22.92
C GLN A 114 15.65 21.10 -22.90
N ARG A 115 15.06 20.75 -24.04
CA ARG A 115 14.21 19.56 -24.17
C ARG A 115 14.98 18.28 -23.85
N GLU A 116 16.18 18.11 -24.41
CA GLU A 116 17.04 16.96 -24.10
C GLU A 116 17.43 16.87 -22.62
N ARG A 117 17.63 18.01 -21.95
CA ARG A 117 17.90 18.03 -20.51
C ARG A 117 16.69 17.56 -19.71
N LEU A 118 15.49 18.04 -20.07
CA LEU A 118 14.24 17.62 -19.44
C LEU A 118 13.94 16.14 -19.68
N GLU A 119 14.11 15.63 -20.90
CA GLU A 119 13.93 14.22 -21.23
C GLU A 119 14.91 13.32 -20.45
N ARG A 120 16.17 13.74 -20.31
CA ARG A 120 17.16 13.04 -19.47
C ARG A 120 16.78 13.04 -18.00
N ALA A 121 16.28 14.16 -17.48
CA ALA A 121 15.80 14.26 -16.09
C ALA A 121 14.60 13.32 -15.85
N LEU A 122 13.63 13.31 -16.76
CA LEU A 122 12.45 12.46 -16.68
C LEU A 122 12.81 10.97 -16.69
N ARG A 123 13.71 10.55 -17.60
CA ARG A 123 14.21 9.17 -17.65
C ARG A 123 14.89 8.75 -16.35
N ARG A 124 15.70 9.64 -15.76
CA ARG A 124 16.35 9.38 -14.46
C ARG A 124 15.32 9.23 -13.33
N GLN A 125 14.31 10.08 -13.29
CA GLN A 125 13.24 10.00 -12.31
C GLN A 125 12.46 8.69 -12.43
N GLN A 126 12.07 8.31 -13.65
CA GLN A 126 11.36 7.05 -13.91
C GLN A 126 12.18 5.83 -13.47
N ALA A 127 13.48 5.80 -13.78
CA ALA A 127 14.36 4.73 -13.33
C ALA A 127 14.46 4.67 -11.79
N HIS A 128 14.49 5.83 -11.12
CA HIS A 128 14.51 5.89 -9.66
C HIS A 128 13.20 5.39 -9.04
N GLU A 129 12.05 5.76 -9.59
CA GLU A 129 10.75 5.26 -9.14
C GLU A 129 10.60 3.74 -9.33
N GLN A 130 11.06 3.21 -10.46
CA GLN A 130 11.04 1.76 -10.70
C GLN A 130 11.88 1.01 -9.67
N ARG A 131 13.07 1.52 -9.31
CA ARG A 131 13.90 0.94 -8.25
C ARG A 131 13.19 0.96 -6.90
N ARG A 132 12.57 2.09 -6.52
CA ARG A 132 11.81 2.21 -5.27
C ARG A 132 10.60 1.27 -5.22
N ARG A 133 9.92 1.06 -6.35
CA ARG A 133 8.81 0.09 -6.44
C ARG A 133 9.31 -1.34 -6.24
N ALA A 134 10.37 -1.74 -6.95
CA ALA A 134 10.96 -3.07 -6.80
C ALA A 134 11.46 -3.34 -5.37
N GLU A 135 12.04 -2.34 -4.71
CA GLU A 135 12.46 -2.45 -3.31
C GLU A 135 11.28 -2.62 -2.36
N ARG A 136 10.21 -1.83 -2.54
CA ARG A 136 8.97 -1.97 -1.77
C ARG A 136 8.36 -3.35 -1.91
N ASP A 137 8.33 -3.89 -3.13
CA ASP A 137 7.80 -5.22 -3.38
C ASP A 137 8.64 -6.31 -2.71
N ARG A 138 9.98 -6.18 -2.72
CA ARG A 138 10.87 -7.09 -1.98
C ARG A 138 10.64 -7.04 -0.47
N VAL A 139 10.55 -5.84 0.11
CA VAL A 139 10.28 -5.67 1.55
C VAL A 139 8.92 -6.25 1.91
N ARG A 140 7.90 -6.00 1.08
CA ARG A 140 6.56 -6.56 1.27
C ARG A 140 6.58 -8.08 1.26
N GLN A 141 7.25 -8.69 0.28
CA GLN A 141 7.41 -10.15 0.22
C GLN A 141 8.15 -10.70 1.44
N ALA A 142 9.19 -10.02 1.92
CA ALA A 142 9.90 -10.43 3.14
C ALA A 142 8.99 -10.35 4.39
N ILE A 143 8.17 -9.30 4.51
CA ILE A 143 7.18 -9.17 5.58
C ILE A 143 6.13 -10.27 5.47
N GLU A 144 5.61 -10.55 4.27
CA GLU A 144 4.62 -11.60 4.04
C GLU A 144 5.20 -12.98 4.41
N GLN A 145 6.43 -13.29 4.00
CA GLN A 145 7.13 -14.53 4.37
C GLN A 145 7.36 -14.64 5.89
N GLU A 146 7.77 -13.55 6.55
CA GLU A 146 8.03 -13.55 7.99
C GLU A 146 6.72 -13.57 8.80
N SER A 147 5.65 -12.95 8.29
CA SER A 147 4.32 -12.96 8.92
C SER A 147 3.58 -14.29 8.72
N ALA A 148 3.91 -15.05 7.68
CA ALA A 148 3.43 -16.41 7.48
C ALA A 148 4.00 -17.38 8.53
N ARG A 149 5.10 -17.02 9.22
CA ARG A 149 5.56 -17.76 10.39
C ARG A 149 4.62 -17.46 11.55
N PRO A 150 3.93 -18.46 12.13
CA PRO A 150 3.01 -18.24 13.23
C PRO A 150 3.78 -17.79 14.46
N ARG A 151 3.95 -16.47 14.64
CA ARG A 151 4.54 -15.88 15.84
C ARG A 151 3.48 -15.88 16.94
N ILE A 152 3.71 -16.73 17.95
CA ILE A 152 2.89 -16.76 19.15
C ILE A 152 3.44 -15.70 20.11
N THR A 153 2.78 -14.54 20.17
CA THR A 153 3.08 -13.53 21.18
C THR A 153 2.34 -13.94 22.45
N LEU A 154 3.07 -14.51 23.41
CA LEU A 154 2.52 -14.80 24.74
C LEU A 154 2.44 -13.49 25.52
N LEU A 155 1.25 -12.90 25.58
CA LEU A 155 0.95 -11.77 26.44
C LEU A 155 0.60 -12.31 27.83
N GLY A 156 1.57 -12.42 28.74
CA GLY A 156 1.25 -12.79 30.12
C GLY A 156 2.42 -13.14 31.00
N GLY A 157 2.58 -12.34 32.08
CA GLY A 157 3.25 -12.69 33.33
C GLY A 157 4.78 -12.73 33.30
N GLU A 158 5.41 -12.18 34.33
CA GLU A 158 6.84 -12.35 34.58
C GLU A 158 7.22 -13.83 34.42
N ARG A 159 8.22 -14.10 33.57
CA ARG A 159 8.79 -15.42 33.38
C ARG A 159 9.44 -15.87 34.69
N ARG A 160 8.66 -16.48 35.59
CA ARG A 160 9.14 -17.06 36.87
C ARG A 160 9.98 -18.32 36.65
N GLY A 161 10.88 -18.33 35.67
CA GLY A 161 11.74 -19.49 35.35
C GLY A 161 11.02 -20.74 34.81
N LYS A 162 9.68 -20.78 34.80
CA LYS A 162 8.90 -21.92 34.30
C LYS A 162 8.85 -21.95 32.78
N ARG A 163 8.83 -23.17 32.22
CA ARG A 163 8.72 -23.41 30.78
C ARG A 163 7.24 -23.41 30.37
N PRO A 164 6.80 -22.53 29.46
CA PRO A 164 5.42 -22.50 29.02
C PRO A 164 5.11 -23.66 28.07
N LEU A 165 4.06 -24.40 28.38
CA LEU A 165 3.44 -25.40 27.52
C LEU A 165 2.14 -24.83 26.97
N LEU A 166 2.10 -24.63 25.65
CA LEU A 166 0.92 -24.13 24.95
C LEU A 166 -0.03 -25.28 24.68
N VAL A 167 -1.30 -25.08 24.98
CA VAL A 167 -2.34 -26.07 24.78
C VAL A 167 -3.41 -25.48 23.88
N GLU A 168 -3.44 -25.89 22.61
CA GLU A 168 -4.53 -25.56 21.70
C GLU A 168 -5.74 -26.42 22.03
N CYS A 169 -6.83 -25.78 22.47
CA CYS A 169 -8.11 -26.41 22.72
C CYS A 169 -9.05 -26.13 21.54
N SER A 170 -9.46 -27.20 20.85
CA SER A 170 -10.55 -27.21 19.85
C SER A 170 -11.64 -28.19 20.30
N ALA A 171 -12.80 -28.21 19.64
CA ALA A 171 -13.81 -29.25 19.90
C ALA A 171 -13.32 -30.67 19.53
N ALA A 172 -12.54 -30.80 18.45
CA ALA A 172 -12.09 -32.10 17.94
C ALA A 172 -10.87 -32.67 18.67
N ARG A 173 -9.94 -31.80 19.09
CA ARG A 173 -8.63 -32.20 19.62
C ARG A 173 -8.03 -31.23 20.63
N ILE A 174 -7.06 -31.73 21.38
CA ILE A 174 -6.17 -30.99 22.26
C ILE A 174 -4.74 -31.21 21.74
N VAL A 175 -4.01 -30.12 21.45
CA VAL A 175 -2.61 -30.20 21.01
C VAL A 175 -1.74 -29.46 22.02
N VAL A 176 -0.67 -30.09 22.48
CA VAL A 176 0.30 -29.51 23.39
C VAL A 176 1.60 -29.26 22.64
N ALA A 177 2.13 -28.04 22.72
CA ALA A 177 3.46 -27.74 22.21
C ALA A 177 4.28 -26.89 23.18
N GLN A 178 5.59 -26.95 22.97
CA GLN A 178 6.55 -26.11 23.66
C GLN A 178 7.08 -25.05 22.69
N VAL A 179 7.23 -23.82 23.19
CA VAL A 179 7.86 -22.74 22.43
C VAL A 179 9.37 -22.79 22.64
N GLY A 180 10.11 -22.99 21.55
CA GLY A 180 11.57 -22.92 21.54
C GLY A 180 12.11 -21.50 21.69
N VAL A 181 13.44 -21.39 21.81
CA VAL A 181 14.15 -20.09 21.89
C VAL A 181 13.94 -19.26 20.61
N ASP A 182 13.76 -19.95 19.49
CA ASP A 182 13.44 -19.41 18.17
C ASP A 182 11.96 -19.00 18.00
N ARG A 183 11.16 -19.07 19.07
CA ARG A 183 9.71 -18.82 19.07
C ARG A 183 8.91 -19.76 18.16
N THR A 184 9.47 -20.91 17.77
CA THR A 184 8.71 -21.94 17.06
C THR A 184 8.02 -22.86 18.05
N ALA A 185 6.79 -23.27 17.73
CA ALA A 185 6.05 -24.22 18.54
C ALA A 185 6.36 -25.65 18.08
N ARG A 186 6.94 -26.46 18.96
CA ARG A 186 7.18 -27.90 18.72
C ARG A 186 6.13 -28.72 19.44
N GLU A 187 5.32 -29.45 18.67
CA GLU A 187 4.31 -30.37 19.21
C GLU A 187 4.97 -31.43 20.10
N LEU A 188 4.46 -31.56 21.33
CA LEU A 188 4.88 -32.56 22.31
C LEU A 188 3.87 -33.70 22.42
N ALA A 189 2.58 -33.37 22.35
CA ALA A 189 1.50 -34.35 22.49
C ALA A 189 0.24 -33.90 21.77
N ARG A 190 -0.59 -34.87 21.39
CA ARG A 190 -1.86 -34.68 20.70
C ARG A 190 -2.89 -35.68 21.21
N PHE A 191 -4.08 -35.17 21.51
CA PHE A 191 -5.19 -35.95 22.05
C PHE A 191 -6.45 -35.68 21.22
N GLU A 192 -7.03 -36.72 20.64
CA GLU A 192 -8.20 -36.65 19.76
C GLU A 192 -9.23 -37.71 20.18
N GLY A 193 -10.52 -37.45 19.95
CA GLY A 193 -11.60 -38.37 20.33
C GLY A 193 -12.31 -38.00 21.64
N ALA A 194 -13.27 -38.84 22.05
CA ALA A 194 -14.17 -38.56 23.16
C ALA A 194 -13.47 -38.54 24.54
N ASP A 195 -12.37 -39.28 24.68
CA ASP A 195 -11.58 -39.42 25.90
C ASP A 195 -10.36 -38.47 25.96
N ALA A 196 -10.23 -37.57 24.97
CA ALA A 196 -9.06 -36.70 24.82
C ALA A 196 -8.77 -35.87 26.08
N GLU A 197 -9.82 -35.39 26.76
CA GLU A 197 -9.69 -34.60 27.99
C GLU A 197 -9.09 -35.43 29.12
N SER A 198 -9.61 -36.63 29.36
CA SER A 198 -9.11 -37.54 30.41
C SER A 198 -7.66 -37.94 30.16
N ARG A 199 -7.30 -38.25 28.91
CA ARG A 199 -5.91 -38.59 28.54
C ARG A 199 -4.97 -37.39 28.69
N PHE A 200 -5.41 -36.19 28.31
CA PHE A 200 -4.64 -34.98 28.53
C PHE A 200 -4.41 -34.71 30.02
N VAL A 201 -5.43 -34.85 30.86
CA VAL A 201 -5.30 -34.66 32.32
C VAL A 201 -4.33 -35.68 32.91
N ALA A 202 -4.44 -36.96 32.53
CA ALA A 202 -3.51 -38.01 32.97
C ALA A 202 -2.07 -37.75 32.51
N TRP A 203 -1.89 -37.20 31.31
CA TRP A 203 -0.57 -36.79 30.80
C TRP A 203 -0.02 -35.58 31.55
N SER A 204 -0.85 -34.59 31.85
CA SER A 204 -0.46 -33.38 32.60
C SER A 204 -0.01 -33.72 34.02
N ALA A 205 -0.61 -34.73 34.66
CA ALA A 205 -0.24 -35.19 35.99
C ALA A 205 1.19 -35.75 36.10
N ARG A 206 1.83 -36.10 34.97
CA ARG A 206 3.23 -36.57 34.89
C ARG A 206 4.23 -35.42 34.73
N GLN A 207 3.76 -34.19 34.55
CA GLN A 207 4.63 -33.02 34.41
C GLN A 207 5.01 -32.47 35.79
N ASP A 208 6.19 -31.88 35.89
CA ASP A 208 6.66 -31.21 37.10
C ASP A 208 6.04 -29.81 37.25
N PRO A 209 5.19 -29.57 38.27
CA PRO A 209 4.54 -28.27 38.50
C PRO A 209 5.50 -27.11 38.77
N ALA A 210 6.70 -27.39 39.28
CA ALA A 210 7.71 -26.37 39.53
C ALA A 210 8.38 -25.92 38.23
N ALA A 211 8.48 -26.81 37.22
CA ALA A 211 9.18 -26.55 35.96
C ALA A 211 8.29 -26.11 34.80
N VAL A 212 6.97 -26.33 34.87
CA VAL A 212 6.05 -26.05 33.76
C VAL A 212 4.91 -25.11 34.15
N GLN A 213 4.49 -24.32 33.18
CA GLN A 213 3.28 -23.50 33.23
C GLN A 213 2.43 -23.83 32.01
N PHE A 214 1.12 -23.97 32.18
CA PHE A 214 0.21 -24.21 31.06
C PHE A 214 -0.38 -22.89 30.55
N VAL A 215 -0.42 -22.74 29.22
CA VAL A 215 -1.12 -21.62 28.56
C VAL A 215 -2.18 -22.20 27.63
N LEU A 216 -3.44 -22.07 28.00
CA LEU A 216 -4.58 -22.58 27.21
C LEU A 216 -4.95 -21.58 26.12
N LEU A 217 -4.82 -22.00 24.87
CA LEU A 217 -5.24 -21.24 23.69
C LEU A 217 -6.63 -21.71 23.29
N VAL A 218 -7.63 -20.88 23.59
CA VAL A 218 -9.03 -21.28 23.56
C VAL A 218 -9.68 -20.84 22.25
N ARG A 219 -10.08 -21.79 21.41
CA ARG A 219 -10.92 -21.50 20.25
C ARG A 219 -12.39 -21.30 20.65
N PRO A 220 -13.19 -20.54 19.86
CA PRO A 220 -14.60 -20.29 20.17
C PRO A 220 -15.44 -21.56 20.36
N ASP A 221 -15.11 -22.65 19.67
CA ASP A 221 -15.78 -23.95 19.75
C ASP A 221 -15.36 -24.80 20.97
N ALA A 222 -14.34 -24.37 21.73
CA ALA A 222 -13.74 -25.16 22.80
C ALA A 222 -13.99 -24.61 24.22
N VAL A 223 -14.88 -23.63 24.40
CA VAL A 223 -15.10 -22.95 25.69
C VAL A 223 -15.48 -23.91 26.82
N ARG A 224 -16.39 -24.86 26.56
CA ARG A 224 -16.80 -25.87 27.57
C ARG A 224 -15.64 -26.79 27.96
N ARG A 225 -14.83 -27.20 26.98
CA ARG A 225 -13.63 -28.01 27.20
C ARG A 225 -12.60 -27.23 28.01
N PHE A 226 -12.37 -25.96 27.67
CA PHE A 226 -11.48 -25.07 28.41
C PHE A 226 -11.86 -24.98 29.89
N GLN A 227 -13.14 -24.76 30.22
CA GLN A 227 -13.58 -24.67 31.62
C GLN A 227 -13.25 -25.94 32.42
N ARG A 228 -13.46 -27.13 31.83
CA ARG A 228 -13.13 -28.40 32.47
C ARG A 228 -11.62 -28.61 32.65
N LEU A 229 -10.84 -28.29 31.61
CA LEU A 229 -9.39 -28.40 31.67
C LEU A 229 -8.78 -27.40 32.65
N ALA A 230 -9.27 -26.16 32.67
CA ALA A 230 -8.83 -25.15 33.62
C ALA A 230 -9.11 -25.59 35.06
N ALA A 231 -10.31 -26.10 35.34
CA ALA A 231 -10.66 -26.62 36.66
C ALA A 231 -9.77 -27.80 37.10
N ALA A 232 -9.36 -28.66 36.17
CA ALA A 232 -8.47 -29.79 36.47
C ALA A 232 -7.00 -29.37 36.68
N LEU A 233 -6.53 -28.34 35.97
CA LEU A 233 -5.12 -27.91 36.01
C LEU A 233 -4.81 -26.90 37.12
N LEU A 234 -5.74 -25.98 37.41
CA LEU A 234 -5.53 -24.87 38.34
C LEU A 234 -5.07 -25.29 39.76
N PRO A 235 -5.51 -26.44 40.33
CA PRO A 235 -5.04 -26.87 41.65
C PRO A 235 -3.55 -27.24 41.71
N ARG A 236 -2.92 -27.51 40.56
CA ARG A 236 -1.54 -28.05 40.49
C ARG A 236 -0.58 -27.16 39.72
N PHE A 237 -1.04 -26.42 38.72
CA PHE A 237 -0.17 -25.69 37.80
C PHE A 237 -0.53 -24.22 37.72
N ASP A 238 0.48 -23.39 37.44
CA ASP A 238 0.23 -22.03 36.98
C ASP A 238 -0.45 -22.09 35.62
N LEU A 239 -1.53 -21.33 35.47
CA LEU A 239 -2.39 -21.36 34.30
C LEU A 239 -2.56 -19.97 33.71
N GLY A 240 -2.13 -19.80 32.46
CA GLY A 240 -2.50 -18.69 31.60
C GLY A 240 -3.53 -19.13 30.56
N TRP A 241 -4.26 -18.18 29.97
CA TRP A 241 -5.13 -18.46 28.85
C TRP A 241 -5.21 -17.27 27.90
N ASP A 242 -5.44 -17.54 26.62
CA ASP A 242 -5.63 -16.52 25.59
C ASP A 242 -6.64 -17.01 24.54
N ALA A 243 -7.31 -16.07 23.88
CA ALA A 243 -8.25 -16.36 22.80
C ALA A 243 -7.49 -16.76 21.54
N TRP A 244 -7.91 -17.86 20.90
CA TRP A 244 -7.22 -18.40 19.72
C TRP A 244 -8.12 -18.42 18.48
N PRO A 245 -7.72 -17.77 17.37
CA PRO A 245 -8.54 -17.72 16.17
C PRO A 245 -8.58 -19.08 15.46
N ARG A 246 -9.70 -19.36 14.76
CA ARG A 246 -9.90 -20.61 14.01
C ARG A 246 -8.87 -20.83 12.91
N SER A 247 -8.36 -19.74 12.33
CA SER A 247 -7.39 -19.75 11.21
C SER A 247 -5.97 -20.12 11.61
N ARG A 248 -5.67 -20.20 12.92
CA ARG A 248 -4.32 -20.53 13.42
C ARG A 248 -4.30 -21.94 14.00
N ALA A 249 -3.29 -22.71 13.62
CA ALA A 249 -2.94 -23.99 14.23
C ALA A 249 -1.58 -23.86 14.90
N LEU A 250 -1.45 -24.48 16.07
CA LEU A 250 -0.23 -24.50 16.86
C LEU A 250 0.85 -25.38 16.21
N SER A 251 0.42 -26.45 15.52
CA SER A 251 1.26 -27.32 14.71
C SER A 251 1.20 -26.85 13.25
N GLY A 252 2.35 -26.49 12.66
CA GLY A 252 2.48 -25.95 11.30
C GLY A 252 2.14 -26.90 10.14
N ARG A 253 1.24 -27.88 10.32
CA ARG A 253 0.57 -28.48 9.17
C ARG A 253 -0.52 -27.52 8.72
N PRO A 254 -0.36 -26.81 7.59
CA PRO A 254 -1.45 -26.03 7.03
C PRO A 254 -2.65 -26.95 6.89
N GLN A 255 -3.80 -26.54 7.44
CA GLN A 255 -5.06 -27.18 7.08
C GLN A 255 -5.18 -26.99 5.56
N SER A 256 -5.06 -28.07 4.80
CA SER A 256 -5.38 -28.09 3.38
C SER A 256 -6.82 -27.65 3.25
N GLY A 257 -7.01 -26.35 2.97
CA GLY A 257 -8.31 -25.78 2.71
C GLY A 257 -8.94 -26.54 1.56
N GLY A 258 -10.03 -27.24 1.85
CA GLY A 258 -10.87 -27.85 0.83
C GLY A 258 -11.31 -26.76 -0.14
N GLN A 259 -10.69 -26.75 -1.31
CA GLN A 259 -11.10 -25.98 -2.45
C GLN A 259 -12.47 -26.55 -2.86
N LYS A 260 -13.54 -25.87 -2.45
CA LYS A 260 -14.88 -26.14 -2.98
C LYS A 260 -14.80 -25.85 -4.49
N ARG A 261 -14.92 -26.91 -5.28
CA ARG A 261 -15.29 -26.84 -6.69
C ARG A 261 -16.76 -26.46 -6.81
#